data_AF-A0A951FFR5-F1
#
_entry.id   AF-A0A951FFR5-F1
#
_cell.length_a   1.000
_cell.length_b   1.000
_cell.length_c   1.000
_cell.angle_alpha   90.00
_cell.angle_beta   90.00
_cell.angle_gamma   90.00
#
_symmetry.space_group_name_H-M   'P 1'
#
loop_
_entity.id
_entity.type
_entity.pdbx_description
1 polymer ?
#
loop_
_entity_poly.entity_id
_entity_poly.type
_entity_poly.pdbx_seq_one_letter_code
_entity_poly.pdbx_strand_id
1 'polypeptide(L)'
;MSARRPLRLVFICVLALSLLTGCVTSLAPARPLVGTGTANERAVAVAVQANGIKHYVWSECDGGSCQIVYQRIKFGAPIYQYVLSAAPGVAIINPDVAVTADGRAFVTRSVCAEGVCTDEYSIFPADANDTTMIVWQPLAEPAANSGGPPKLKARDNIVYAVYLVTTSGPHRLRYRQLSGGTSGGYVDLRADMRPAAPSLAIGSDGVVHVTWAARKIGASEIAYGNNNGTSGDFSTVFSYDNAGDYNFRGSDIALDPDNTPYIVYAFDDGANDVVRIRCEAAITDCFGEIGTRTIPLNAAQNPWRLRGSPHIQLLSWSPAVVFAADNSATDNNEIWFYTPPSSGIDPGPTRATNNAVQDDEPQIVVERSNFGDVPVVAWRTYERVTFSGIDLDCSRDAYMFYFDTTTVRRVFTSTGGCFNVGQELAANGQWVAGVWLDYYSSGISRVVPWTSLNANTRYMPITAK
;
A
#
# COMPACT_ATOMS: atom_id res chain seq x y z
N MET A 1 -15.93 69.54 3.55
CA MET A 1 -16.10 68.22 4.18
C MET A 1 -16.39 67.20 3.08
N SER A 2 -15.39 66.41 2.67
CA SER A 2 -15.51 65.44 1.57
C SER A 2 -15.62 64.03 2.13
N ALA A 3 -16.84 63.51 2.20
CA ALA A 3 -17.14 62.15 2.59
C ALA A 3 -16.95 61.21 1.38
N ARG A 4 -15.73 60.72 1.16
CA ARG A 4 -15.42 59.66 0.18
C ARG A 4 -14.50 58.61 0.79
N ARG A 5 -15.00 57.79 1.72
CA ARG A 5 -14.26 56.62 2.26
C ARG A 5 -15.05 55.32 2.60
N PRO A 6 -16.34 55.09 2.27
CA PRO A 6 -16.96 53.79 2.60
C PRO A 6 -16.63 52.65 1.61
N LEU A 7 -16.32 52.94 0.35
CA LEU A 7 -16.21 51.89 -0.69
C LEU A 7 -14.96 50.99 -0.55
N ARG A 8 -13.83 51.54 -0.08
CA ARG A 8 -12.59 50.76 0.12
C ARG A 8 -12.69 49.76 1.27
N LEU A 9 -13.40 50.10 2.34
CA LEU A 9 -13.54 49.22 3.50
C LEU A 9 -14.43 48.02 3.15
N VAL A 10 -15.53 48.26 2.43
CA VAL A 10 -16.44 47.20 1.95
C VAL A 10 -15.70 46.27 1.00
N PHE A 11 -14.88 46.77 0.08
CA PHE A 11 -14.14 45.92 -0.85
C PHE A 11 -13.09 45.06 -0.13
N ILE A 12 -12.38 45.61 0.86
CA ILE A 12 -11.42 44.85 1.69
C ILE A 12 -12.16 43.80 2.53
N CYS A 13 -13.31 44.12 3.12
CA CYS A 13 -14.11 43.16 3.88
C CYS A 13 -14.68 42.05 2.99
N VAL A 14 -15.17 42.36 1.78
CA VAL A 14 -15.66 41.36 0.83
C VAL A 14 -14.52 40.48 0.33
N LEU A 15 -13.33 41.04 0.07
CA LEU A 15 -12.15 40.26 -0.31
C LEU A 15 -11.64 39.38 0.85
N ALA A 16 -11.66 39.90 2.08
CA ALA A 16 -11.28 39.15 3.27
C ALA A 16 -12.30 38.03 3.57
N LEU A 17 -13.61 38.30 3.47
CA LEU A 17 -14.65 37.28 3.60
C LEU A 17 -14.56 36.24 2.48
N SER A 18 -14.30 36.63 1.23
CA SER A 18 -14.16 35.66 0.13
C SER A 18 -12.88 34.82 0.23
N LEU A 19 -11.79 35.38 0.76
CA LEU A 19 -10.59 34.63 1.14
C LEU A 19 -10.81 33.70 2.34
N LEU A 20 -11.70 34.06 3.27
CA LEU A 20 -12.10 33.23 4.41
C LEU A 20 -13.09 32.11 4.01
N THR A 21 -13.97 32.34 3.04
CA THR A 21 -14.89 31.31 2.51
C THR A 21 -14.25 30.41 1.45
N GLY A 22 -13.05 30.74 0.96
CA GLY A 22 -12.32 29.96 -0.04
C GLY A 22 -11.69 28.66 0.47
N CYS A 23 -11.87 28.31 1.75
CA CYS A 23 -11.46 27.02 2.31
C CYS A 23 -12.43 25.92 1.85
N VAL A 24 -12.39 25.57 0.57
CA VAL A 24 -13.12 24.40 0.08
C VAL A 24 -12.42 23.17 0.65
N THR A 25 -13.12 22.40 1.48
CA THR A 25 -12.65 21.12 2.04
C THR A 25 -12.65 20.00 1.00
N SER A 26 -12.67 20.31 -0.30
CA SER A 26 -12.72 19.34 -1.38
C SER A 26 -11.34 18.78 -1.69
N LEU A 27 -11.23 17.45 -1.76
CA LEU A 27 -10.08 16.80 -2.38
C LEU A 27 -10.00 17.22 -3.84
N ALA A 28 -8.83 17.69 -4.27
CA ALA A 28 -8.62 17.92 -5.69
C ALA A 28 -8.58 16.58 -6.44
N PRO A 29 -9.01 16.57 -7.71
CA PRO A 29 -8.87 15.38 -8.54
C PRO A 29 -7.40 15.00 -8.68
N ALA A 30 -7.15 13.70 -8.76
CA ALA A 30 -5.84 13.14 -9.01
C ALA A 30 -5.28 13.67 -10.34
N ARG A 31 -3.96 13.85 -10.39
CA ARG A 31 -3.26 14.33 -11.60
C ARG A 31 -2.36 13.25 -12.18
N PRO A 32 -2.15 13.23 -13.50
CA PRO A 32 -1.13 12.38 -14.10
C PRO A 32 0.27 12.77 -13.58
N LEU A 33 1.09 11.80 -13.19
CA LEU A 33 2.54 12.00 -13.10
C LEU A 33 3.12 12.17 -14.52
N VAL A 34 4.27 12.85 -14.61
CA VAL A 34 4.97 13.07 -15.88
C VAL A 34 5.91 11.90 -16.15
N GLY A 35 5.52 11.02 -17.08
CA GLY A 35 6.33 9.91 -17.58
C GLY A 35 7.34 10.31 -18.67
N THR A 36 8.02 9.34 -19.30
CA THR A 36 8.93 9.63 -20.43
C THR A 36 8.26 9.65 -21.80
N GLY A 37 6.95 9.37 -21.88
CA GLY A 37 6.10 9.82 -23.00
C GLY A 37 5.61 8.78 -24.01
N THR A 38 6.01 7.50 -23.95
CA THR A 38 5.53 6.48 -24.93
C THR A 38 5.38 5.06 -24.39
N ALA A 39 5.72 4.83 -23.12
CA ALA A 39 5.81 3.50 -22.55
C ALA A 39 4.55 3.13 -21.75
N ASN A 40 4.26 1.83 -21.66
CA ASN A 40 3.18 1.28 -20.83
C ASN A 40 3.61 1.23 -19.35
N GLU A 41 2.95 1.98 -18.49
CA GLU A 41 3.26 2.10 -17.06
C GLU A 41 2.80 0.89 -16.20
N ARG A 42 3.71 0.15 -15.57
CA ARG A 42 3.43 -1.03 -14.75
C ARG A 42 3.90 -0.84 -13.33
N ALA A 43 3.10 -1.31 -12.37
CA ALA A 43 3.39 -1.27 -10.94
C ALA A 43 3.71 0.16 -10.42
N VAL A 44 3.16 0.50 -9.26
CA VAL A 44 3.39 1.78 -8.62
C VAL A 44 3.67 1.57 -7.15
N ALA A 45 4.51 2.43 -6.59
CA ALA A 45 4.64 2.57 -5.15
C ALA A 45 4.78 4.03 -4.76
N VAL A 46 4.35 4.35 -3.55
CA VAL A 46 4.45 5.69 -2.98
C VAL A 46 4.98 5.64 -1.55
N ALA A 47 5.81 6.62 -1.20
CA ALA A 47 6.23 6.88 0.17
C ALA A 47 6.13 8.37 0.51
N VAL A 48 5.96 8.68 1.80
CA VAL A 48 5.70 10.04 2.27
C VAL A 48 6.73 10.43 3.33
N GLN A 49 7.34 11.60 3.17
CA GLN A 49 8.13 12.24 4.22
C GLN A 49 7.25 13.00 5.20
N ALA A 50 7.69 13.09 6.45
CA ALA A 50 7.03 13.89 7.49
C ALA A 50 6.97 15.40 7.16
N ASN A 51 7.83 15.90 6.28
CA ASN A 51 7.82 17.30 5.82
C ASN A 51 6.86 17.55 4.64
N GLY A 52 6.15 16.52 4.18
CA GLY A 52 5.20 16.64 3.10
C GLY A 52 5.74 16.34 1.69
N ILE A 53 6.99 15.93 1.51
CA ILE A 53 7.50 15.47 0.21
C ILE A 53 7.01 14.05 -0.08
N LYS A 54 6.53 13.81 -1.30
CA LYS A 54 5.99 12.54 -1.77
C LYS A 54 6.95 11.92 -2.76
N HIS A 55 7.14 10.62 -2.66
CA HIS A 55 8.06 9.85 -3.48
C HIS A 55 7.24 8.83 -4.25
N TYR A 56 7.23 8.96 -5.57
CA TYR A 56 6.53 8.05 -6.45
C TYR A 56 7.56 7.25 -7.24
N VAL A 57 7.27 5.98 -7.45
CA VAL A 57 8.04 5.13 -8.34
C VAL A 57 7.10 4.26 -9.18
N TRP A 58 7.40 4.09 -10.46
CA TRP A 58 6.66 3.23 -11.36
C TRP A 58 7.57 2.67 -12.45
N SER A 59 7.18 1.56 -13.08
CA SER A 59 7.87 1.07 -14.27
C SER A 59 7.19 1.58 -15.54
N GLU A 60 7.97 1.79 -16.59
CA GLU A 60 7.53 2.19 -17.93
C GLU A 60 8.08 1.19 -18.93
N CYS A 61 7.22 0.49 -19.68
CA CYS A 61 7.61 -0.57 -20.60
C CYS A 61 7.27 -0.27 -22.06
N ASP A 62 8.26 -0.36 -22.95
CA ASP A 62 8.09 -0.28 -24.40
C ASP A 62 8.73 -1.48 -25.09
N GLY A 63 7.97 -2.20 -25.91
CA GLY A 63 8.48 -3.33 -26.71
C GLY A 63 9.19 -4.43 -25.92
N GLY A 64 8.92 -4.59 -24.62
CA GLY A 64 9.58 -5.57 -23.73
C GLY A 64 10.77 -5.04 -22.93
N SER A 65 11.26 -3.83 -23.24
CA SER A 65 12.21 -3.12 -22.38
C SER A 65 11.42 -2.32 -21.34
N CYS A 66 11.78 -2.44 -20.06
CA CYS A 66 11.13 -1.69 -18.99
C CYS A 66 12.15 -0.85 -18.23
N GLN A 67 11.84 0.40 -17.95
CA GLN A 67 12.61 1.31 -17.11
C GLN A 67 11.83 1.62 -15.83
N ILE A 68 12.49 2.18 -14.83
CA ILE A 68 11.81 2.74 -13.64
C ILE A 68 11.91 4.26 -13.68
N VAL A 69 10.80 4.94 -13.42
CA VAL A 69 10.78 6.37 -13.15
C VAL A 69 10.55 6.58 -11.66
N TYR A 70 11.40 7.41 -11.06
CA TYR A 70 11.28 7.86 -9.68
C TYR A 70 11.11 9.37 -9.66
N GLN A 71 10.09 9.87 -8.96
CA GLN A 71 9.76 11.29 -8.90
C GLN A 71 9.48 11.75 -7.48
N ARG A 72 9.94 12.95 -7.13
CA ARG A 72 9.56 13.64 -5.89
C ARG A 72 8.64 14.79 -6.18
N ILE A 73 7.59 14.90 -5.37
CA ILE A 73 6.63 15.98 -5.46
C ILE A 73 6.51 16.67 -4.11
N LYS A 74 6.57 18.00 -4.13
CA LYS A 74 6.32 18.84 -2.95
C LYS A 74 5.26 19.87 -3.30
N PHE A 75 4.18 19.89 -2.52
CA PHE A 75 3.05 20.79 -2.75
C PHE A 75 2.51 20.78 -4.20
N GLY A 76 2.42 19.61 -4.84
CA GLY A 76 1.90 19.54 -6.22
C GLY A 76 2.93 19.69 -7.33
N ALA A 77 4.12 20.22 -7.04
CA ALA A 77 5.16 20.46 -8.02
C ALA A 77 6.21 19.34 -7.99
N PRO A 78 6.56 18.74 -9.15
CA PRO A 78 7.75 17.90 -9.26
C PRO A 78 8.98 18.72 -8.89
N ILE A 79 9.76 18.22 -7.92
CA ILE A 79 11.01 18.83 -7.49
C ILE A 79 12.23 17.99 -7.89
N TYR A 80 12.01 16.74 -8.29
CA TYR A 80 13.05 15.80 -8.69
C TYR A 80 12.46 14.70 -9.57
N GLN A 81 13.19 14.26 -10.60
CA GLN A 81 12.86 13.07 -11.38
C GLN A 81 14.14 12.36 -11.81
N TYR A 82 14.13 11.04 -11.75
CA TYR A 82 15.22 10.20 -12.23
C TYR A 82 14.64 8.99 -12.96
N VAL A 83 15.29 8.59 -14.06
CA VAL A 83 14.89 7.42 -14.85
C VAL A 83 16.02 6.40 -14.80
N LEU A 84 15.72 5.20 -14.30
CA LEU A 84 16.61 4.04 -14.35
C LEU A 84 16.32 3.29 -15.65
N SER A 85 17.10 3.58 -16.69
CA SER A 85 16.98 2.91 -17.97
C SER A 85 17.59 1.51 -17.94
N ALA A 86 16.91 0.55 -18.56
CA ALA A 86 17.44 -0.80 -18.76
C ALA A 86 18.35 -0.86 -19.97
N ALA A 87 19.31 -1.80 -19.95
CA ALA A 87 20.01 -2.19 -21.17
C ALA A 87 19.03 -2.87 -22.16
N PRO A 88 19.33 -2.89 -23.46
CA PRO A 88 18.51 -3.61 -24.44
C PRO A 88 18.31 -5.08 -24.04
N GLY A 89 17.06 -5.57 -24.12
CA GLY A 89 16.71 -6.94 -23.74
C GLY A 89 16.55 -7.17 -22.24
N VAL A 90 16.70 -6.12 -21.42
CA VAL A 90 16.49 -6.16 -19.97
C VAL A 90 15.19 -5.43 -19.61
N ALA A 91 14.41 -6.02 -18.71
CA ALA A 91 13.23 -5.41 -18.13
C ALA A 91 13.46 -5.09 -16.66
N ILE A 92 13.34 -3.82 -16.28
CA ILE A 92 13.35 -3.39 -14.88
C ILE A 92 11.90 -3.18 -14.42
N ILE A 93 11.45 -4.02 -13.50
CA ILE A 93 10.04 -4.11 -13.07
C ILE A 93 9.90 -4.19 -11.54
N ASN A 94 8.65 -4.20 -11.07
CA ASN A 94 8.29 -4.38 -9.66
C ASN A 94 8.99 -3.39 -8.71
N PRO A 95 8.88 -2.07 -8.96
CA PRO A 95 9.46 -1.09 -8.07
C PRO A 95 8.73 -1.07 -6.74
N ASP A 96 9.48 -0.80 -5.67
CA ASP A 96 8.94 -0.36 -4.39
C ASP A 96 9.79 0.80 -3.86
N VAL A 97 9.23 1.63 -2.98
CA VAL A 97 9.94 2.79 -2.41
C VAL A 97 9.68 2.94 -0.92
N ALA A 98 10.75 3.21 -0.18
CA ALA A 98 10.70 3.62 1.22
C ALA A 98 11.59 4.84 1.44
N VAL A 99 11.25 5.67 2.42
CA VAL A 99 11.93 6.95 2.65
C VAL A 99 12.23 7.11 4.13
N THR A 100 13.48 7.43 4.43
CA THR A 100 13.95 7.69 5.79
C THR A 100 13.53 9.07 6.29
N ALA A 101 13.59 9.28 7.61
CA ALA A 101 13.27 10.55 8.25
C ALA A 101 14.18 11.70 7.78
N ASP A 102 15.43 11.40 7.41
CA ASP A 102 16.35 12.37 6.81
C ASP A 102 16.05 12.68 5.33
N GLY A 103 15.11 11.96 4.70
CA GLY A 103 14.62 12.21 3.34
C GLY A 103 15.31 11.41 2.23
N ARG A 104 16.27 10.52 2.55
CA ARG A 104 16.81 9.59 1.55
C ARG A 104 15.74 8.58 1.13
N ALA A 105 15.67 8.28 -0.16
CA ALA A 105 14.74 7.28 -0.67
C ALA A 105 15.49 6.03 -1.09
N PHE A 106 14.94 4.88 -0.74
CA PHE A 106 15.40 3.57 -1.14
C PHE A 106 14.39 3.03 -2.14
N VAL A 107 14.87 2.61 -3.30
CA VAL A 107 14.03 2.04 -4.35
C VAL A 107 14.52 0.64 -4.65
N THR A 108 13.67 -0.36 -4.48
CA THR A 108 13.95 -1.73 -4.93
C THR A 108 13.31 -2.00 -6.28
N ARG A 109 13.82 -3.03 -6.97
CA ARG A 109 13.35 -3.45 -8.28
C ARG A 109 13.79 -4.88 -8.58
N SER A 110 13.08 -5.53 -9.49
CA SER A 110 13.54 -6.75 -10.16
C SER A 110 14.12 -6.39 -11.52
N VAL A 111 15.35 -6.84 -11.79
CA VAL A 111 16.02 -6.70 -13.10
C VAL A 111 15.99 -8.04 -13.80
N CYS A 112 15.28 -8.12 -14.92
CA CYS A 112 15.02 -9.36 -15.64
C CYS A 112 15.71 -9.37 -17.01
N ALA A 113 16.56 -10.37 -17.25
CA ALA A 113 17.23 -10.61 -18.53
C ALA A 113 17.06 -12.09 -18.91
N GLU A 114 16.67 -12.37 -20.16
CA GLU A 114 16.52 -13.75 -20.68
C GLU A 114 15.63 -14.67 -19.80
N GLY A 115 14.60 -14.09 -19.17
CA GLY A 115 13.67 -14.82 -18.29
C GLY A 115 14.18 -15.07 -16.87
N VAL A 116 15.38 -14.59 -16.53
CA VAL A 116 15.95 -14.65 -15.18
C VAL A 116 15.90 -13.26 -14.57
N CYS A 117 15.33 -13.16 -13.37
CA CYS A 117 15.24 -11.90 -12.62
C CYS A 117 16.16 -11.91 -11.41
N THR A 118 16.76 -10.79 -11.05
CA THR A 118 17.47 -10.56 -9.78
C THR A 118 16.96 -9.29 -9.12
N ASP A 119 16.85 -9.29 -7.79
CA ASP A 119 16.39 -8.11 -7.06
C ASP A 119 17.55 -7.21 -6.65
N GLU A 120 17.36 -5.91 -6.84
CA GLU A 120 18.35 -4.86 -6.59
C GLU A 120 17.72 -3.69 -5.84
N TYR A 121 18.58 -2.81 -5.29
CA TYR A 121 18.16 -1.55 -4.70
C TYR A 121 19.06 -0.38 -5.10
N SER A 122 18.49 0.82 -5.03
CA SER A 122 19.20 2.09 -5.18
C SER A 122 18.82 3.08 -4.11
N ILE A 123 19.74 4.01 -3.81
CA ILE A 123 19.56 5.08 -2.83
C ILE A 123 19.58 6.43 -3.55
N PHE A 124 18.56 7.24 -3.31
CA PHE A 124 18.45 8.60 -3.79
C PHE A 124 18.71 9.59 -2.64
N PRO A 125 19.53 10.63 -2.85
CA PRO A 125 19.96 11.58 -1.83
C PRO A 125 18.79 12.41 -1.31
N ALA A 126 18.80 12.85 -0.06
CA ALA A 126 17.70 13.66 0.49
C ALA A 126 17.51 15.01 -0.22
N ASP A 127 18.61 15.62 -0.67
CA ASP A 127 18.57 16.87 -1.42
C ASP A 127 17.99 16.64 -2.82
N ALA A 128 17.04 17.48 -3.22
CA ALA A 128 16.46 17.45 -4.55
C ALA A 128 17.41 18.04 -5.62
N ASN A 129 18.42 18.83 -5.21
CA ASN A 129 19.44 19.36 -6.12
C ASN A 129 20.54 18.34 -6.44
N ASP A 130 20.64 17.28 -5.64
CA ASP A 130 21.57 16.20 -5.90
C ASP A 130 20.90 15.17 -6.82
N THR A 131 21.33 15.18 -8.07
CA THR A 131 20.83 14.29 -9.13
C THR A 131 21.56 12.96 -9.20
N THR A 132 22.51 12.73 -8.29
CA THR A 132 23.31 11.51 -8.32
C THR A 132 22.66 10.42 -7.50
N MET A 133 22.33 9.31 -8.17
CA MET A 133 22.01 8.06 -7.49
C MET A 133 23.25 7.60 -6.71
N ILE A 134 23.11 7.38 -5.40
CA ILE A 134 24.24 7.13 -4.50
C ILE A 134 24.73 5.69 -4.65
N VAL A 135 23.81 4.73 -4.79
CA VAL A 135 24.12 3.29 -4.78
C VAL A 135 23.28 2.54 -5.81
N TRP A 136 23.88 1.51 -6.41
CA TRP A 136 23.23 0.43 -7.16
C TRP A 136 23.82 -0.88 -6.67
N GLN A 137 23.03 -1.72 -5.99
CA GLN A 137 23.52 -2.98 -5.43
C GLN A 137 22.47 -4.11 -5.48
N PRO A 138 22.91 -5.37 -5.60
CA PRO A 138 22.01 -6.52 -5.46
C PRO A 138 21.46 -6.59 -4.03
N LEU A 139 20.20 -7.00 -3.89
CA LEU A 139 19.60 -7.29 -2.59
C LEU A 139 20.20 -8.57 -2.00
N ALA A 140 20.27 -9.64 -2.80
CA ALA A 140 20.81 -10.92 -2.40
C ALA A 140 22.34 -10.96 -2.42
N GLU A 141 22.94 -11.43 -1.32
CA GLU A 141 24.35 -11.76 -1.22
C GLU A 141 24.50 -13.19 -0.66
N PRO A 142 25.11 -14.15 -1.40
CA PRO A 142 25.47 -14.06 -2.81
C PRO A 142 24.25 -13.81 -3.71
N ALA A 143 24.49 -13.33 -4.93
CA ALA A 143 23.45 -13.06 -5.91
C ALA A 143 22.57 -14.30 -6.16
N ALA A 144 21.26 -14.09 -6.23
CA ALA A 144 20.28 -15.14 -6.41
C ALA A 144 19.13 -14.66 -7.28
N ASN A 145 18.48 -15.60 -7.97
CA ASN A 145 17.32 -15.29 -8.79
C ASN A 145 16.16 -14.85 -7.89
N SER A 146 15.47 -13.78 -8.27
CA SER A 146 14.24 -13.33 -7.63
C SER A 146 13.18 -14.43 -7.69
N GLY A 147 12.49 -14.63 -6.57
CA GLY A 147 11.30 -15.47 -6.47
C GLY A 147 9.99 -14.67 -6.53
N GLY A 148 10.06 -13.34 -6.63
CA GLY A 148 8.91 -12.45 -6.66
C GLY A 148 9.26 -11.01 -6.27
N PRO A 149 8.32 -10.07 -6.39
CA PRO A 149 8.53 -8.66 -6.11
C PRO A 149 9.14 -8.39 -4.72
N PRO A 150 10.24 -7.63 -4.60
CA PRO A 150 10.75 -7.19 -3.31
C PRO A 150 9.83 -6.17 -2.67
N LYS A 151 9.80 -6.12 -1.34
CA LYS A 151 9.04 -5.18 -0.53
C LYS A 151 9.95 -4.35 0.37
N LEU A 152 9.63 -3.08 0.53
CA LEU A 152 10.38 -2.13 1.34
C LEU A 152 9.52 -1.52 2.45
N LYS A 153 10.16 -1.24 3.58
CA LYS A 153 9.57 -0.39 4.62
C LYS A 153 10.66 0.46 5.26
N ALA A 154 10.29 1.68 5.62
CA ALA A 154 11.12 2.56 6.42
C ALA A 154 10.39 2.93 7.71
N ARG A 155 11.17 3.06 8.79
CA ARG A 155 10.78 3.71 10.03
C ARG A 155 11.97 4.50 10.52
N ASP A 156 11.77 5.80 10.72
CA ASP A 156 12.85 6.73 11.05
C ASP A 156 14.00 6.61 10.04
N ASN A 157 15.21 6.28 10.50
CA ASN A 157 16.39 6.08 9.63
C ASN A 157 16.72 4.60 9.40
N ILE A 158 15.80 3.69 9.71
CA ILE A 158 15.92 2.25 9.47
C ILE A 158 15.12 1.88 8.23
N VAL A 159 15.74 1.11 7.33
CA VAL A 159 15.08 0.60 6.12
C VAL A 159 15.35 -0.88 6.01
N TYR A 160 14.28 -1.65 5.80
CA TYR A 160 14.36 -3.07 5.51
C TYR A 160 13.79 -3.36 4.12
N ALA A 161 14.47 -4.24 3.40
CA ALA A 161 13.95 -4.95 2.25
C ALA A 161 13.64 -6.40 2.64
N VAL A 162 12.49 -6.89 2.19
CA VAL A 162 12.10 -8.29 2.27
C VAL A 162 11.88 -8.80 0.85
N TYR A 163 12.49 -9.93 0.51
CA TYR A 163 12.55 -10.39 -0.87
C TYR A 163 12.60 -11.92 -0.94
N LEU A 164 12.07 -12.46 -2.04
CA LEU A 164 12.04 -13.89 -2.30
C LEU A 164 13.22 -14.26 -3.19
N VAL A 165 13.91 -15.34 -2.88
CA VAL A 165 14.95 -15.89 -3.76
C VAL A 165 14.63 -17.33 -4.16
N THR A 166 14.87 -17.65 -5.41
CA THR A 166 14.83 -19.01 -5.93
C THR A 166 16.14 -19.70 -5.59
N THR A 167 16.06 -20.88 -4.95
CA THR A 167 17.23 -21.71 -4.62
C THR A 167 17.16 -23.03 -5.40
N SER A 168 18.19 -23.88 -5.28
CA SER A 168 18.12 -25.25 -5.79
C SER A 168 17.05 -26.11 -5.07
N GLY A 169 16.51 -25.63 -3.94
CA GLY A 169 15.38 -26.20 -3.21
C GLY A 169 14.17 -25.25 -3.18
N PRO A 170 13.39 -25.20 -2.07
CA PRO A 170 12.26 -24.28 -1.96
C PRO A 170 12.73 -22.81 -2.03
N HIS A 171 11.83 -21.92 -2.47
CA HIS A 171 12.10 -20.48 -2.41
C HIS A 171 12.36 -20.07 -0.96
N ARG A 172 13.31 -19.16 -0.75
CA ARG A 172 13.59 -18.59 0.57
C ARG A 172 13.04 -17.17 0.64
N LEU A 173 12.45 -16.83 1.77
CA LEU A 173 12.17 -15.45 2.13
C LEU A 173 13.40 -14.91 2.89
N ARG A 174 13.91 -13.77 2.42
CA ARG A 174 15.08 -13.10 3.00
C ARG A 174 14.72 -11.70 3.44
N TYR A 175 15.52 -11.15 4.33
CA TYR A 175 15.50 -9.74 4.66
C TYR A 175 16.90 -9.14 4.65
N ARG A 176 16.98 -7.84 4.37
CA ARG A 176 18.21 -7.06 4.45
C ARG A 176 17.91 -5.66 4.98
N GLN A 177 18.67 -5.24 5.98
CA GLN A 177 18.69 -3.88 6.46
C GLN A 177 19.53 -3.03 5.49
N LEU A 178 18.91 -2.05 4.85
CA LEU A 178 19.54 -1.14 3.90
C LEU A 178 19.99 0.17 4.56
N SER A 179 19.41 0.50 5.71
CA SER A 179 19.78 1.68 6.50
C SER A 179 19.58 1.44 7.99
N GLY A 180 20.36 2.14 8.82
CA GLY A 180 20.35 1.98 10.28
C GLY A 180 21.10 0.76 10.81
N GLY A 181 21.80 0.02 9.95
CA GLY A 181 22.57 -1.17 10.30
C GLY A 181 22.91 -2.02 9.07
N THR A 182 23.37 -3.24 9.29
CA THR A 182 23.75 -4.20 8.21
C THR A 182 23.13 -5.58 8.41
N SER A 183 22.10 -5.69 9.27
CA SER A 183 21.47 -6.97 9.58
C SER A 183 20.84 -7.58 8.33
N GLY A 184 20.93 -8.89 8.19
CA GLY A 184 20.31 -9.62 7.11
C GLY A 184 20.27 -11.10 7.43
N GLY A 185 19.28 -11.79 6.88
CA GLY A 185 19.04 -13.19 7.19
C GLY A 185 17.92 -13.75 6.35
N TYR A 186 17.53 -14.98 6.64
CA TYR A 186 16.50 -15.69 5.90
C TYR A 186 15.64 -16.57 6.81
N VAL A 187 14.59 -17.13 6.24
CA VAL A 187 13.84 -18.22 6.85
C VAL A 187 13.97 -19.46 5.96
N ASP A 188 14.30 -20.59 6.58
CA ASP A 188 14.14 -21.91 5.97
C ASP A 188 12.71 -22.39 6.26
N LEU A 189 11.90 -22.44 5.21
CA LEU A 189 10.59 -23.09 5.28
C LEU A 189 10.75 -24.61 5.24
N ARG A 190 9.67 -25.31 5.62
CA ARG A 190 9.51 -26.74 5.35
C ARG A 190 9.74 -27.01 3.86
N ALA A 191 10.32 -28.17 3.53
CA ALA A 191 10.84 -28.48 2.20
C ALA A 191 9.80 -28.39 1.06
N ASP A 192 8.51 -28.51 1.38
CA ASP A 192 7.38 -28.47 0.46
C ASP A 192 6.68 -27.09 0.38
N MET A 193 7.06 -26.14 1.23
CA MET A 193 6.40 -24.84 1.35
C MET A 193 7.17 -23.74 0.61
N ARG A 194 6.44 -22.86 -0.07
CA ARG A 194 6.97 -21.70 -0.78
C ARG A 194 6.41 -20.41 -0.17
N PRO A 195 7.25 -19.43 0.21
CA PRO A 195 6.77 -18.15 0.68
C PRO A 195 6.24 -17.32 -0.50
N ALA A 196 5.19 -16.56 -0.26
CA ALA A 196 4.59 -15.65 -1.22
C ALA A 196 3.96 -14.45 -0.50
N ALA A 197 3.82 -13.33 -1.22
CA ALA A 197 3.14 -12.12 -0.78
C ALA A 197 3.54 -11.66 0.64
N PRO A 198 4.83 -11.36 0.90
CA PRO A 198 5.23 -10.87 2.20
C PRO A 198 4.66 -9.46 2.46
N SER A 199 4.21 -9.21 3.69
CA SER A 199 3.99 -7.87 4.25
C SER A 199 4.91 -7.67 5.45
N LEU A 200 5.33 -6.43 5.70
CA LEU A 200 6.32 -6.11 6.71
C LEU A 200 6.03 -4.80 7.46
N ALA A 201 6.41 -4.79 8.73
CA ALA A 201 6.42 -3.61 9.59
C ALA A 201 7.72 -3.55 10.40
N ILE A 202 8.08 -2.37 10.89
CA ILE A 202 9.30 -2.15 11.67
C ILE A 202 8.91 -1.61 13.04
N GLY A 203 9.36 -2.27 14.11
CA GLY A 203 9.18 -1.88 15.50
C GLY A 203 9.96 -0.61 15.87
N SER A 204 9.58 0.02 16.99
CA SER A 204 10.27 1.19 17.56
C SER A 204 11.68 0.83 18.05
N ASP A 205 11.90 -0.45 18.31
CA ASP A 205 13.18 -1.09 18.65
C ASP A 205 14.05 -1.39 17.41
N GLY A 206 13.55 -1.14 16.19
CA GLY A 206 14.24 -1.43 14.94
C GLY A 206 14.13 -2.88 14.47
N VAL A 207 13.33 -3.72 15.13
CA VAL A 207 13.05 -5.09 14.70
C VAL A 207 12.13 -5.08 13.48
N VAL A 208 12.46 -5.87 12.45
CA VAL A 208 11.54 -6.11 11.33
C VAL A 208 10.63 -7.29 11.64
N HIS A 209 9.34 -7.09 11.45
CA HIS A 209 8.28 -8.07 11.59
C HIS A 209 7.71 -8.36 10.22
N VAL A 210 7.57 -9.63 9.86
CA VAL A 210 7.18 -10.05 8.51
C VAL A 210 6.13 -11.14 8.60
N THR A 211 5.05 -10.98 7.84
CA THR A 211 4.07 -12.04 7.59
C THR A 211 4.12 -12.44 6.11
N TRP A 212 3.83 -13.69 5.81
CA TRP A 212 3.76 -14.19 4.43
C TRP A 212 2.79 -15.37 4.33
N ALA A 213 2.28 -15.60 3.12
CA ALA A 213 1.63 -16.86 2.81
C ALA A 213 2.69 -17.92 2.54
N ALA A 214 2.65 -19.06 3.23
CA ALA A 214 3.45 -20.22 2.89
C ALA A 214 2.55 -21.26 2.22
N ARG A 215 2.86 -21.62 0.97
CA ARG A 215 1.97 -22.39 0.10
C ARG A 215 2.62 -23.67 -0.39
N LYS A 216 1.81 -24.71 -0.51
CA LYS A 216 2.10 -25.93 -1.27
C LYS A 216 0.87 -26.40 -2.03
N ILE A 217 1.01 -27.44 -2.83
CA ILE A 217 -0.14 -28.04 -3.52
C ILE A 217 -1.11 -28.60 -2.45
N GLY A 218 -2.36 -28.14 -2.47
CA GLY A 218 -3.44 -28.60 -1.58
C GLY A 218 -3.36 -28.09 -0.13
N ALA A 219 -2.42 -27.20 0.19
CA ALA A 219 -2.37 -26.60 1.52
C ALA A 219 -1.67 -25.24 1.51
N SER A 220 -2.10 -24.37 2.39
CA SER A 220 -1.42 -23.11 2.63
C SER A 220 -1.51 -22.76 4.12
N GLU A 221 -0.68 -21.82 4.56
CA GLU A 221 -0.71 -21.26 5.91
C GLU A 221 -0.29 -19.78 5.88
N ILE A 222 -0.66 -19.04 6.92
CA ILE A 222 -0.09 -17.73 7.20
C ILE A 222 1.04 -17.92 8.19
N ALA A 223 2.21 -17.44 7.81
CA ALA A 223 3.39 -17.50 8.64
C ALA A 223 3.82 -16.09 9.07
N TYR A 224 4.58 -16.06 10.16
CA TYR A 224 5.14 -14.86 10.75
C TYR A 224 6.53 -15.13 11.30
N GLY A 225 7.39 -14.12 11.23
CA GLY A 225 8.72 -14.11 11.83
C GLY A 225 9.23 -12.69 12.02
N ASN A 226 10.25 -12.54 12.87
CA ASN A 226 10.93 -11.27 13.09
C ASN A 226 12.44 -11.47 13.22
N ASN A 227 13.25 -10.42 13.18
CA ASN A 227 14.71 -10.56 13.32
C ASN A 227 15.25 -10.36 14.74
N ASN A 228 14.43 -10.46 15.78
CA ASN A 228 14.85 -10.26 17.18
C ASN A 228 15.54 -11.50 17.81
N GLY A 229 16.06 -12.40 16.98
CA GLY A 229 16.74 -13.63 17.40
C GLY A 229 18.26 -13.47 17.48
N THR A 230 18.94 -14.45 18.06
CA THR A 230 20.41 -14.45 18.21
C THR A 230 21.17 -14.93 16.97
N SER A 231 20.49 -15.60 16.02
CA SER A 231 21.11 -16.17 14.81
C SER A 231 21.36 -15.14 13.71
N GLY A 232 20.72 -13.98 13.76
CA GLY A 232 20.67 -13.03 12.64
C GLY A 232 19.67 -13.43 11.54
N ASP A 233 19.11 -14.63 11.58
CA ASP A 233 17.99 -15.07 10.73
C ASP A 233 16.64 -14.63 11.31
N PHE A 234 15.54 -14.88 10.58
CA PHE A 234 14.22 -14.75 11.19
C PHE A 234 14.13 -15.69 12.39
N SER A 235 13.83 -15.13 13.55
CA SER A 235 13.51 -15.86 14.77
C SER A 235 12.15 -16.55 14.66
N THR A 236 11.92 -17.54 15.52
CA THR A 236 10.68 -18.31 15.75
C THR A 236 9.60 -18.12 14.69
N VAL A 237 9.60 -19.00 13.68
CA VAL A 237 8.55 -19.00 12.65
C VAL A 237 7.27 -19.55 13.26
N PHE A 238 6.28 -18.69 13.40
CA PHE A 238 4.95 -19.10 13.78
C PHE A 238 4.15 -19.39 12.51
N SER A 239 3.43 -20.51 12.52
CA SER A 239 2.46 -20.86 11.50
C SER A 239 1.07 -20.81 12.14
N TYR A 240 0.17 -20.08 11.50
CA TYR A 240 -1.22 -19.94 11.91
C TYR A 240 -2.13 -20.62 10.91
N ASP A 241 -3.22 -21.20 11.44
CA ASP A 241 -4.33 -21.76 10.65
C ASP A 241 -3.87 -22.69 9.52
N ASN A 242 -3.04 -23.67 9.90
CA ASN A 242 -2.63 -24.78 9.03
C ASN A 242 -3.81 -25.75 8.84
N ALA A 243 -4.47 -25.68 7.70
CA ALA A 243 -5.54 -26.60 7.36
C ALA A 243 -5.66 -26.79 5.84
N GLY A 244 -6.20 -27.97 5.47
CA GLY A 244 -6.30 -28.41 4.07
C GLY A 244 -7.20 -27.52 3.23
N ASP A 245 -6.87 -27.42 1.94
CA ASP A 245 -7.63 -26.79 0.85
C ASP A 245 -8.07 -25.32 1.00
N TYR A 246 -7.67 -24.62 2.07
CA TYR A 246 -7.92 -23.17 2.14
C TYR A 246 -7.07 -22.41 1.13
N ASN A 247 -7.70 -21.48 0.40
CA ASN A 247 -7.02 -20.53 -0.46
C ASN A 247 -6.86 -19.20 0.28
N PHE A 248 -5.65 -18.89 0.78
CA PHE A 248 -5.40 -17.57 1.37
C PHE A 248 -5.48 -16.45 0.33
N ARG A 249 -6.29 -15.44 0.64
CA ARG A 249 -6.53 -14.25 -0.19
C ARG A 249 -5.49 -13.15 0.02
N GLY A 250 -4.69 -13.23 1.08
CA GLY A 250 -3.59 -12.31 1.38
C GLY A 250 -3.40 -12.14 2.89
N SER A 251 -2.34 -11.45 3.29
CA SER A 251 -2.13 -11.02 4.66
C SER A 251 -1.47 -9.65 4.71
N ASP A 252 -1.71 -8.93 5.80
CA ASP A 252 -1.07 -7.66 6.10
C ASP A 252 -0.73 -7.56 7.59
N ILE A 253 0.24 -6.72 7.95
CA ILE A 253 0.77 -6.60 9.30
C ILE A 253 0.90 -5.14 9.72
N ALA A 254 0.46 -4.86 10.95
CA ALA A 254 0.69 -3.58 11.61
C ALA A 254 1.15 -3.83 13.06
N LEU A 255 1.83 -2.85 13.65
CA LEU A 255 2.36 -2.95 15.01
C LEU A 255 1.66 -1.95 15.92
N ASP A 256 1.41 -2.33 17.17
CA ASP A 256 1.02 -1.38 18.21
C ASP A 256 2.23 -0.58 18.75
N PRO A 257 2.02 0.37 19.68
CA PRO A 257 3.10 1.16 20.26
C PRO A 257 4.16 0.34 21.01
N ASP A 258 3.82 -0.87 21.48
CA ASP A 258 4.73 -1.79 22.18
C ASP A 258 5.41 -2.79 21.22
N ASN A 259 5.27 -2.60 19.91
CA ASN A 259 5.77 -3.47 18.85
C ASN A 259 5.12 -4.86 18.82
N THR A 260 3.94 -5.03 19.42
CA THR A 260 3.15 -6.24 19.26
C THR A 260 2.61 -6.30 17.82
N PRO A 261 2.85 -7.39 17.09
CA PRO A 261 2.34 -7.53 15.73
C PRO A 261 0.86 -7.93 15.73
N TYR A 262 0.11 -7.25 14.87
CA TYR A 262 -1.26 -7.58 14.48
C TYR A 262 -1.25 -7.97 13.01
N ILE A 263 -1.67 -9.20 12.73
CA ILE A 263 -1.66 -9.77 11.39
C ILE A 263 -3.10 -10.00 10.98
N VAL A 264 -3.54 -9.35 9.91
CA VAL A 264 -4.82 -9.65 9.29
C VAL A 264 -4.60 -10.61 8.13
N TYR A 265 -5.52 -11.56 7.95
CA TYR A 265 -5.52 -12.46 6.81
C TYR A 265 -6.92 -12.97 6.53
N ALA A 266 -7.12 -13.43 5.30
CA ALA A 266 -8.38 -14.03 4.89
C ALA A 266 -8.16 -15.32 4.11
N PHE A 267 -9.09 -16.25 4.26
CA PHE A 267 -9.11 -17.49 3.50
C PHE A 267 -10.50 -17.78 2.95
N ASP A 268 -10.50 -18.39 1.77
CA ASP A 268 -11.67 -18.91 1.08
C ASP A 268 -11.82 -20.38 1.44
N ASP A 269 -12.95 -20.73 2.06
CA ASP A 269 -13.33 -22.09 2.43
C ASP A 269 -14.30 -22.75 1.41
N GLY A 270 -14.53 -22.08 0.27
CA GLY A 270 -15.40 -22.48 -0.82
C GLY A 270 -16.88 -22.11 -0.63
N ALA A 271 -17.31 -21.78 0.59
CA ALA A 271 -18.72 -21.51 0.91
C ALA A 271 -18.94 -20.13 1.54
N ASN A 272 -18.04 -19.69 2.41
CA ASN A 272 -18.06 -18.45 3.14
C ASN A 272 -16.63 -18.05 3.57
N ASP A 273 -16.11 -17.01 2.94
CA ASP A 273 -14.80 -16.51 3.26
C ASP A 273 -14.73 -15.96 4.70
N VAL A 274 -13.58 -16.11 5.33
CA VAL A 274 -13.34 -15.71 6.72
C VAL A 274 -12.18 -14.72 6.78
N VAL A 275 -12.33 -13.67 7.59
CA VAL A 275 -11.24 -12.73 7.93
C VAL A 275 -10.87 -12.88 9.39
N ARG A 276 -9.57 -12.96 9.67
CA ARG A 276 -9.03 -13.11 11.01
C ARG A 276 -7.97 -12.07 11.31
N ILE A 277 -7.86 -11.72 12.59
CA ILE A 277 -6.82 -10.88 13.15
C ILE A 277 -6.08 -11.71 14.19
N ARG A 278 -4.79 -11.92 13.99
CA ARG A 278 -3.89 -12.54 14.97
C ARG A 278 -3.13 -11.44 15.69
N CYS A 279 -2.98 -11.54 17.00
CA CYS A 279 -2.04 -10.72 17.76
C CYS A 279 -1.11 -11.60 18.59
N GLU A 280 0.20 -11.32 18.58
CA GLU A 280 1.20 -12.08 19.36
C GLU A 280 1.39 -11.45 20.75
N ALA A 281 0.30 -11.29 21.50
CA ALA A 281 0.37 -10.88 22.90
C ALA A 281 0.46 -12.11 23.82
N ALA A 282 1.36 -12.06 24.81
CA ALA A 282 1.73 -13.22 25.61
C ALA A 282 0.61 -13.79 26.50
N ILE A 283 -0.47 -13.05 26.84
CA ILE A 283 -1.39 -13.52 27.91
C ILE A 283 -2.91 -13.38 27.64
N THR A 284 -3.52 -12.30 27.10
CA THR A 284 -5.03 -12.34 26.93
C THR A 284 -5.71 -11.28 26.06
N ASP A 285 -5.00 -10.44 25.29
CA ASP A 285 -5.59 -9.16 24.86
C ASP A 285 -5.69 -8.92 23.35
N CYS A 286 -5.97 -9.95 22.54
CA CYS A 286 -6.49 -9.71 21.18
C CYS A 286 -7.97 -9.31 21.23
N PHE A 287 -8.28 -8.25 21.98
CA PHE A 287 -9.63 -7.72 22.16
C PHE A 287 -10.61 -8.78 22.70
N GLY A 288 -10.24 -9.47 23.78
CA GLY A 288 -11.09 -10.45 24.45
C GLY A 288 -11.01 -11.89 23.93
N GLU A 289 -10.16 -12.17 22.93
CA GLU A 289 -9.85 -13.53 22.47
C GLU A 289 -8.36 -13.85 22.65
N ILE A 290 -8.04 -15.12 22.95
CA ILE A 290 -6.66 -15.58 23.08
C ILE A 290 -6.08 -15.81 21.68
N GLY A 291 -5.17 -14.93 21.26
CA GLY A 291 -4.31 -15.10 20.09
C GLY A 291 -4.93 -14.75 18.74
N THR A 292 -6.09 -15.31 18.39
CA THR A 292 -6.74 -15.08 17.09
C THR A 292 -8.19 -14.68 17.26
N ARG A 293 -8.60 -13.58 16.63
CA ARG A 293 -9.99 -13.12 16.52
C ARG A 293 -10.52 -13.34 15.12
N THR A 294 -11.71 -13.92 15.01
CA THR A 294 -12.44 -13.98 13.74
C THR A 294 -13.36 -12.76 13.64
N ILE A 295 -13.29 -12.00 12.54
CA ILE A 295 -14.24 -10.91 12.30
C ILE A 295 -15.63 -11.53 12.19
N PRO A 296 -16.65 -11.04 12.92
CA PRO A 296 -17.96 -11.67 12.99
C PRO A 296 -18.77 -11.40 11.71
N LEU A 297 -18.41 -12.12 10.65
CA LEU A 297 -19.18 -12.17 9.41
C LEU A 297 -20.40 -13.06 9.66
N ASN A 298 -21.61 -12.51 9.51
CA ASN A 298 -22.85 -13.24 9.75
C ASN A 298 -23.14 -14.26 8.63
N ALA A 299 -22.34 -15.33 8.60
CA ALA A 299 -22.35 -16.37 7.57
C ALA A 299 -23.66 -17.15 7.51
N ALA A 300 -24.37 -17.28 8.64
CA ALA A 300 -25.62 -18.01 8.72
C ALA A 300 -26.77 -17.34 7.96
N GLN A 301 -26.70 -16.02 7.77
CA GLN A 301 -27.72 -15.25 7.06
C GLN A 301 -27.26 -14.83 5.67
N ASN A 302 -25.98 -14.49 5.50
CA ASN A 302 -25.42 -14.06 4.23
C ASN A 302 -24.01 -14.63 4.05
N PRO A 303 -23.77 -15.57 3.11
CA PRO A 303 -22.41 -16.04 2.84
C PRO A 303 -21.57 -14.89 2.29
N TRP A 304 -20.36 -14.74 2.82
CA TRP A 304 -19.41 -13.71 2.45
C TRP A 304 -18.42 -14.22 1.42
N ARG A 305 -18.07 -13.35 0.47
CA ARG A 305 -17.04 -13.60 -0.54
C ARG A 305 -16.12 -12.41 -0.58
N LEU A 306 -14.86 -12.60 -0.21
CA LEU A 306 -13.85 -11.57 -0.22
C LEU A 306 -13.29 -11.33 -1.62
N ARG A 307 -12.86 -10.08 -1.81
CA ARG A 307 -12.16 -9.60 -3.01
C ARG A 307 -10.84 -8.99 -2.57
N GLY A 308 -9.75 -9.51 -3.14
CA GLY A 308 -8.40 -9.07 -2.79
C GLY A 308 -7.98 -9.44 -1.37
N SER A 309 -6.94 -8.78 -0.88
CA SER A 309 -6.41 -8.98 0.47
C SER A 309 -7.11 -8.06 1.49
N PRO A 310 -7.29 -8.48 2.74
CA PRO A 310 -7.57 -7.55 3.82
C PRO A 310 -6.31 -6.73 4.16
N HIS A 311 -6.48 -5.47 4.56
CA HIS A 311 -5.40 -4.58 5.00
C HIS A 311 -5.65 -4.11 6.43
N ILE A 312 -4.58 -3.85 7.19
CA ILE A 312 -4.67 -3.48 8.62
C ILE A 312 -3.79 -2.27 8.95
N GLN A 313 -4.29 -1.42 9.84
CA GLN A 313 -3.51 -0.40 10.53
C GLN A 313 -3.87 -0.33 12.01
N LEU A 314 -3.01 0.27 12.84
CA LEU A 314 -3.32 0.55 14.24
C LEU A 314 -3.75 2.01 14.42
N LEU A 315 -4.96 2.21 14.94
CA LEU A 315 -5.46 3.47 15.48
C LEU A 315 -5.11 3.52 16.96
N SER A 316 -3.95 4.08 17.27
CA SER A 316 -3.29 4.00 18.56
C SER A 316 -3.09 2.54 19.01
N TRP A 317 -4.05 1.96 19.72
CA TRP A 317 -4.00 0.58 20.24
C TRP A 317 -5.04 -0.35 19.61
N SER A 318 -5.94 0.17 18.77
CA SER A 318 -7.01 -0.62 18.15
C SER A 318 -6.69 -0.90 16.68
N PRO A 319 -6.76 -2.14 16.20
CA PRO A 319 -6.60 -2.43 14.79
C PRO A 319 -7.83 -1.91 14.05
N ALA A 320 -7.58 -1.37 12.87
CA ALA A 320 -8.54 -0.97 11.89
C ALA A 320 -8.28 -1.82 10.65
N VAL A 321 -9.24 -2.70 10.35
CA VAL A 321 -9.18 -3.60 9.21
C VAL A 321 -10.11 -3.10 8.13
N VAL A 322 -9.64 -3.13 6.89
CA VAL A 322 -10.44 -2.89 5.70
C VAL A 322 -10.34 -4.07 4.75
N PHE A 323 -11.46 -4.42 4.11
CA PHE A 323 -11.52 -5.48 3.11
C PHE A 323 -12.66 -5.20 2.12
N ALA A 324 -12.54 -5.73 0.90
CA ALA A 324 -13.65 -5.74 -0.06
C ALA A 324 -14.36 -7.09 0.01
N ALA A 325 -15.69 -7.08 0.02
CA ALA A 325 -16.49 -8.31 0.01
C ALA A 325 -17.91 -8.09 -0.51
N ASP A 326 -18.48 -9.15 -1.08
CA ASP A 326 -19.91 -9.29 -1.34
C ASP A 326 -20.58 -10.28 -0.35
N ASN A 327 -21.85 -10.04 -0.06
CA ASN A 327 -22.71 -10.97 0.67
C ASN A 327 -24.16 -10.85 0.14
N SER A 328 -25.10 -11.70 0.56
CA SER A 328 -26.48 -11.64 0.04
C SER A 328 -27.30 -10.40 0.44
N ALA A 329 -26.75 -9.48 1.23
CA ALA A 329 -27.33 -8.15 1.47
C ALA A 329 -26.78 -7.08 0.52
N THR A 330 -25.82 -7.42 -0.35
CA THR A 330 -25.19 -6.50 -1.31
C THR A 330 -25.24 -7.08 -2.72
N ASP A 331 -25.68 -6.27 -3.68
CA ASP A 331 -25.68 -6.68 -5.10
C ASP A 331 -24.27 -6.61 -5.73
N ASN A 332 -23.32 -5.96 -5.06
CA ASN A 332 -21.96 -5.72 -5.51
C ASN A 332 -20.95 -5.95 -4.38
N ASN A 333 -19.67 -6.08 -4.74
CA ASN A 333 -18.59 -5.99 -3.77
C ASN A 333 -18.52 -4.58 -3.21
N GLU A 334 -18.38 -4.51 -1.89
CA GLU A 334 -18.36 -3.26 -1.14
C GLU A 334 -17.13 -3.23 -0.24
N ILE A 335 -16.71 -2.02 0.13
CA ILE A 335 -15.67 -1.84 1.13
C ILE A 335 -16.29 -1.96 2.52
N TRP A 336 -15.70 -2.82 3.34
CA TRP A 336 -16.08 -3.05 4.72
C TRP A 336 -14.94 -2.61 5.64
N PHE A 337 -15.33 -2.01 6.76
CA PHE A 337 -14.42 -1.55 7.79
C PHE A 337 -14.75 -2.21 9.12
N TYR A 338 -13.72 -2.63 9.84
CA TYR A 338 -13.87 -3.28 11.13
C TYR A 338 -12.81 -2.79 12.13
N THR A 339 -13.29 -2.34 13.28
CA THR A 339 -12.49 -2.08 14.47
C THR A 339 -13.08 -2.90 15.60
N PRO A 340 -12.33 -3.86 16.19
CA PRO A 340 -12.85 -4.65 17.28
C PRO A 340 -13.18 -3.75 18.48
N PRO A 341 -14.32 -3.96 19.16
CA PRO A 341 -14.58 -3.25 20.40
C PRO A 341 -13.56 -3.65 21.47
N SER A 342 -13.15 -2.68 22.29
CA SER A 342 -12.32 -2.95 23.48
C SER A 342 -13.06 -3.75 24.56
N SER A 343 -14.39 -3.70 24.57
CA SER A 343 -15.26 -4.50 25.44
C SER A 343 -16.71 -4.49 24.93
N GLY A 344 -17.53 -5.45 25.36
CA GLY A 344 -18.96 -5.47 25.09
C GLY A 344 -19.34 -6.22 23.81
N ILE A 345 -20.53 -5.89 23.27
CA ILE A 345 -21.08 -6.53 22.08
C ILE A 345 -20.26 -6.12 20.86
N ASP A 346 -19.88 -7.11 20.06
CA ASP A 346 -19.24 -6.89 18.77
C ASP A 346 -20.29 -6.52 17.71
N PRO A 347 -20.30 -5.27 17.19
CA PRO A 347 -21.24 -4.86 16.16
C PRO A 347 -20.92 -5.48 14.79
N GLY A 348 -19.74 -6.08 14.63
CA GLY A 348 -19.23 -6.56 13.36
C GLY A 348 -18.82 -5.45 12.39
N PRO A 349 -18.48 -5.82 11.14
CA PRO A 349 -17.99 -4.87 10.16
C PRO A 349 -19.08 -3.89 9.72
N THR A 350 -18.70 -2.62 9.56
CA THR A 350 -19.54 -1.58 9.00
C THR A 350 -19.25 -1.41 7.51
N ARG A 351 -20.29 -1.32 6.69
CA ARG A 351 -20.17 -1.05 5.25
C ARG A 351 -19.72 0.41 5.05
N ALA A 352 -18.57 0.63 4.45
CA ALA A 352 -18.01 1.95 4.17
C ALA A 352 -18.60 2.56 2.89
N THR A 353 -18.97 1.71 1.93
CA THR A 353 -19.57 2.10 0.66
C THR A 353 -21.04 1.69 0.59
N ASN A 354 -21.80 2.29 -0.31
CA ASN A 354 -23.14 1.81 -0.66
C ASN A 354 -23.43 2.25 -2.09
N ASN A 355 -22.67 1.71 -3.04
CA ASN A 355 -22.70 2.20 -4.41
C ASN A 355 -23.10 1.07 -5.39
N ALA A 356 -23.58 1.44 -6.56
CA ALA A 356 -24.03 0.47 -7.57
C ALA A 356 -22.86 -0.14 -8.38
N VAL A 357 -21.63 0.18 -8.03
CA VAL A 357 -20.41 -0.23 -8.72
C VAL A 357 -19.71 -1.30 -7.89
N GLN A 358 -18.92 -2.16 -8.52
CA GLN A 358 -18.13 -3.15 -7.81
C GLN A 358 -16.88 -2.48 -7.25
N ASP A 359 -16.66 -2.53 -5.94
CA ASP A 359 -15.43 -2.06 -5.32
C ASP A 359 -14.34 -3.15 -5.34
N ASP A 360 -13.09 -2.75 -5.60
CA ASP A 360 -11.89 -3.62 -5.66
C ASP A 360 -11.11 -3.55 -4.34
N GLU A 361 -9.94 -4.20 -4.28
CA GLU A 361 -9.06 -4.27 -3.10
C GLU A 361 -8.84 -2.88 -2.47
N PRO A 362 -9.17 -2.68 -1.18
CA PRO A 362 -8.91 -1.43 -0.48
C PRO A 362 -7.51 -1.42 0.15
N GLN A 363 -6.96 -0.22 0.36
CA GLN A 363 -5.79 0.02 1.18
C GLN A 363 -6.14 0.97 2.32
N ILE A 364 -5.48 0.81 3.47
CA ILE A 364 -5.66 1.67 4.64
C ILE A 364 -4.31 2.20 5.14
N VAL A 365 -4.29 3.49 5.47
CA VAL A 365 -3.18 4.15 6.16
C VAL A 365 -3.70 4.99 7.31
N VAL A 366 -2.81 5.36 8.24
CA VAL A 366 -3.16 6.24 9.37
C VAL A 366 -2.52 7.60 9.16
N GLU A 367 -3.37 8.62 9.06
CA GLU A 367 -2.94 9.99 9.18
C GLU A 367 -2.91 10.38 10.66
N ARG A 368 -1.76 10.84 11.14
CA ARG A 368 -1.59 11.32 12.52
C ARG A 368 -1.74 12.82 12.55
N SER A 369 -2.94 13.30 12.86
CA SER A 369 -3.29 14.72 12.86
C SER A 369 -3.49 15.28 14.27
N ASN A 370 -3.81 16.57 14.34
CA ASN A 370 -4.26 17.18 15.59
C ASN A 370 -5.65 16.65 16.04
N PHE A 371 -6.36 15.94 15.16
CA PHE A 371 -7.63 15.26 15.47
C PHE A 371 -7.43 13.82 15.96
N GLY A 372 -6.18 13.37 16.10
CA GLY A 372 -5.81 12.01 16.47
C GLY A 372 -5.40 11.16 15.27
N ASP A 373 -5.41 9.85 15.48
CA ASP A 373 -5.17 8.85 14.43
C ASP A 373 -6.43 8.71 13.58
N VAL A 374 -6.36 9.20 12.33
CA VAL A 374 -7.48 9.14 11.38
C VAL A 374 -7.17 8.09 10.32
N PRO A 375 -7.99 7.02 10.21
CA PRO A 375 -7.86 6.08 9.13
C PRO A 375 -8.25 6.74 7.80
N VAL A 376 -7.43 6.51 6.78
CA VAL A 376 -7.70 6.91 5.40
C VAL A 376 -7.70 5.65 4.56
N VAL A 377 -8.82 5.41 3.88
CA VAL A 377 -9.03 4.22 3.05
C VAL A 377 -9.14 4.66 1.60
N ALA A 378 -8.45 3.97 0.69
CA ALA A 378 -8.55 4.22 -0.74
C ALA A 378 -8.68 2.91 -1.50
N TRP A 379 -9.43 2.93 -2.61
CA TRP A 379 -9.65 1.76 -3.46
C TRP A 379 -10.00 2.22 -4.87
N ARG A 380 -10.10 1.26 -5.78
CA ARG A 380 -10.69 1.46 -7.11
C ARG A 380 -12.00 0.72 -7.21
N THR A 381 -12.92 1.22 -8.01
CA THR A 381 -14.00 0.38 -8.50
C THR A 381 -13.49 -0.49 -9.64
N TYR A 382 -14.22 -1.53 -9.98
CA TYR A 382 -14.03 -2.27 -11.21
C TYR A 382 -15.35 -2.53 -11.92
N GLU A 383 -15.26 -2.85 -13.20
CA GLU A 383 -16.38 -3.26 -14.04
C GLU A 383 -15.98 -4.54 -14.76
N ARG A 384 -16.84 -5.55 -14.73
CA ARG A 384 -16.62 -6.75 -15.52
C ARG A 384 -17.03 -6.47 -16.96
N VAL A 385 -16.07 -6.54 -17.88
CA VAL A 385 -16.29 -6.34 -19.31
C VAL A 385 -15.95 -7.63 -20.05
N THR A 386 -16.90 -8.13 -20.83
CA THR A 386 -16.65 -9.28 -21.72
C THR A 386 -16.03 -8.80 -23.03
N PHE A 387 -14.75 -9.09 -23.23
CA PHE A 387 -14.03 -8.77 -24.47
C PHE A 387 -13.67 -10.06 -25.23
N SER A 388 -14.20 -10.21 -26.44
CA SER A 388 -13.97 -11.41 -27.27
C SER A 388 -14.33 -12.74 -26.58
N GLY A 389 -15.38 -12.74 -25.76
CA GLY A 389 -15.83 -13.93 -25.00
C GLY A 389 -15.03 -14.22 -23.73
N ILE A 390 -14.09 -13.35 -23.34
CA ILE A 390 -13.34 -13.43 -22.09
C ILE A 390 -13.82 -12.33 -21.16
N ASP A 391 -14.25 -12.70 -19.95
CA ASP A 391 -14.57 -11.74 -18.90
C ASP A 391 -13.28 -11.15 -18.30
N LEU A 392 -13.18 -9.83 -18.33
CA LEU A 392 -12.09 -9.06 -17.74
C LEU A 392 -12.63 -8.18 -16.63
N ASP A 393 -12.02 -8.24 -15.45
CA ASP A 393 -12.31 -7.28 -14.38
C ASP A 393 -11.45 -6.01 -14.62
N CYS A 394 -12.13 -4.91 -14.97
CA CYS A 394 -11.51 -3.68 -15.43
C CYS A 394 -11.57 -2.65 -14.32
N SER A 395 -10.43 -2.32 -13.70
CA SER A 395 -10.39 -1.23 -12.72
C SER A 395 -10.84 0.10 -13.35
N ARG A 396 -11.64 0.86 -12.62
CA ARG A 396 -12.30 2.10 -13.04
C ARG A 396 -11.85 3.26 -12.12
N ASP A 397 -12.82 3.99 -11.60
CA ASP A 397 -12.65 5.19 -10.80
C ASP A 397 -11.91 4.86 -9.50
N ALA A 398 -11.13 5.81 -9.00
CA ALA A 398 -10.51 5.70 -7.68
C ALA A 398 -11.28 6.53 -6.67
N TYR A 399 -11.44 5.98 -5.47
CA TYR A 399 -12.16 6.56 -4.36
C TYR A 399 -11.27 6.62 -3.13
N MET A 400 -11.62 7.55 -2.25
CA MET A 400 -11.03 7.66 -0.93
C MET A 400 -12.14 7.94 0.09
N PHE A 401 -12.05 7.28 1.24
CA PHE A 401 -12.91 7.48 2.38
C PHE A 401 -12.07 7.98 3.55
N TYR A 402 -12.55 9.06 4.17
CA TYR A 402 -11.88 9.74 5.26
C TYR A 402 -12.85 9.81 6.44
N PHE A 403 -12.53 9.09 7.51
CA PHE A 403 -13.50 8.75 8.56
C PHE A 403 -14.00 9.95 9.35
N ASP A 404 -13.23 11.04 9.47
CA ASP A 404 -13.70 12.25 10.17
C ASP A 404 -14.87 12.95 9.44
N THR A 405 -14.94 12.79 8.11
CA THR A 405 -15.93 13.47 7.28
C THR A 405 -17.13 12.58 6.99
N THR A 406 -17.01 11.27 7.22
CA THR A 406 -17.97 10.25 6.75
C THR A 406 -18.29 10.33 5.25
N THR A 407 -17.43 10.97 4.44
CA THR A 407 -17.65 11.15 3.01
C THR A 407 -16.75 10.27 2.18
N VAL A 408 -17.36 9.38 1.39
CA VAL A 408 -16.70 8.72 0.26
C VAL A 408 -16.55 9.74 -0.86
N ARG A 409 -15.34 9.85 -1.41
CA ARG A 409 -15.02 10.83 -2.45
C ARG A 409 -14.32 10.17 -3.60
N ARG A 410 -14.84 10.37 -4.81
CA ARG A 410 -14.13 10.01 -6.02
C ARG A 410 -12.95 10.97 -6.22
N VAL A 411 -11.75 10.42 -6.27
CA VAL A 411 -10.51 11.19 -6.48
C VAL A 411 -10.04 11.13 -7.92
N PHE A 412 -10.47 10.13 -8.68
CA PHE A 412 -10.08 9.97 -10.08
C PHE A 412 -11.19 9.27 -10.86
N THR A 413 -11.42 9.71 -12.09
CA THR A 413 -12.32 9.05 -13.05
C THR A 413 -11.48 8.39 -14.12
N SER A 414 -11.67 7.09 -14.33
CA SER A 414 -10.90 6.35 -15.33
C SER A 414 -11.25 6.84 -16.73
N THR A 415 -10.22 7.01 -17.57
CA THR A 415 -10.37 7.42 -18.98
C THR A 415 -10.56 6.23 -19.93
N GLY A 416 -10.64 5.01 -19.38
CA GLY A 416 -11.04 3.79 -20.08
C GLY A 416 -9.90 2.81 -20.36
N GLY A 417 -10.20 1.52 -20.20
CA GLY A 417 -9.28 0.40 -20.41
C GLY A 417 -9.63 -0.74 -19.47
N CYS A 418 -9.00 -1.90 -19.66
CA CYS A 418 -9.34 -3.14 -18.96
C CYS A 418 -8.11 -3.90 -18.49
N PHE A 419 -7.42 -3.36 -17.48
CA PHE A 419 -6.36 -4.08 -16.78
C PHE A 419 -6.25 -3.56 -15.34
N ASN A 420 -6.13 -4.48 -14.39
CA ASN A 420 -5.69 -4.14 -13.03
C ASN A 420 -4.16 -4.01 -13.06
N VAL A 421 -3.65 -2.82 -12.74
CA VAL A 421 -2.23 -2.48 -12.98
C VAL A 421 -1.47 -1.98 -11.76
N GLY A 422 -2.15 -1.74 -10.64
CA GLY A 422 -1.53 -1.35 -9.38
C GLY A 422 -2.11 -0.07 -8.78
N GLN A 423 -2.04 -0.01 -7.46
CA GLN A 423 -2.36 1.13 -6.63
C GLN A 423 -1.52 1.05 -5.36
N GLU A 424 -1.21 2.21 -4.76
CA GLU A 424 -0.53 2.25 -3.47
C GLU A 424 -0.99 3.47 -2.66
N LEU A 425 -1.06 3.31 -1.35
CA LEU A 425 -1.41 4.34 -0.38
C LEU A 425 -0.36 4.39 0.73
N ALA A 426 0.16 5.58 1.03
CA ALA A 426 1.14 5.77 2.09
C ALA A 426 0.82 7.00 2.94
N ALA A 427 1.19 6.92 4.22
CA ALA A 427 1.09 8.02 5.16
C ALA A 427 2.36 8.17 6.00
N ASN A 428 2.65 9.40 6.41
CA ASN A 428 3.67 9.71 7.41
C ASN A 428 3.30 11.00 8.16
N GLY A 429 3.01 10.85 9.45
CA GLY A 429 2.50 11.94 10.27
C GLY A 429 1.20 12.50 9.69
N GLN A 430 1.18 13.81 9.46
CA GLN A 430 0.02 14.56 8.97
C GLN A 430 -0.20 14.43 7.46
N TRP A 431 0.52 13.57 6.76
CA TRP A 431 0.54 13.58 5.30
C TRP A 431 0.17 12.22 4.73
N VAL A 432 -0.70 12.24 3.72
CA VAL A 432 -1.11 11.06 2.96
C VAL A 432 -0.87 11.28 1.47
N ALA A 433 -0.53 10.22 0.77
CA ALA A 433 -0.44 10.19 -0.69
C ALA A 433 -0.96 8.86 -1.22
N GLY A 434 -1.71 8.92 -2.32
CA GLY A 434 -2.18 7.76 -3.07
C GLY A 434 -1.73 7.85 -4.52
N VAL A 435 -1.52 6.70 -5.14
CA VAL A 435 -1.17 6.57 -6.55
C VAL A 435 -1.89 5.38 -7.17
N TRP A 436 -2.30 5.51 -8.42
CA TRP A 436 -2.99 4.47 -9.19
C TRP A 436 -2.37 4.38 -10.58
N LEU A 437 -2.64 3.29 -11.28
CA LEU A 437 -2.35 3.16 -12.70
C LEU A 437 -3.65 3.10 -13.50
N ASP A 438 -3.83 3.96 -14.49
CA ASP A 438 -5.02 3.97 -15.34
C ASP A 438 -4.69 3.89 -16.82
N TYR A 439 -5.64 3.46 -17.65
CA TYR A 439 -5.45 3.36 -19.10
C TYR A 439 -6.13 4.50 -19.85
N TYR A 440 -5.55 4.88 -20.99
CA TYR A 440 -6.23 5.67 -22.00
C TYR A 440 -6.86 4.76 -23.07
N SER A 441 -8.13 5.01 -23.36
CA SER A 441 -8.94 4.22 -24.29
C SER A 441 -8.66 4.54 -25.77
N SER A 442 -7.45 4.31 -26.28
CA SER A 442 -7.18 4.14 -27.73
C SER A 442 -5.71 3.85 -28.08
N GLY A 443 -5.00 3.07 -27.26
CA GLY A 443 -3.67 2.58 -27.61
C GLY A 443 -2.51 3.38 -27.01
N ILE A 444 -1.86 2.73 -26.04
CA ILE A 444 -0.44 2.82 -25.63
C ILE A 444 -0.11 3.71 -24.42
N SER A 445 -0.83 4.78 -24.09
CA SER A 445 -0.52 5.53 -22.86
C SER A 445 -1.30 5.00 -21.66
N ARG A 446 -0.60 4.68 -20.57
CA ARG A 446 -1.22 4.63 -19.26
C ARG A 446 -0.95 5.98 -18.59
N VAL A 447 -1.69 6.23 -17.53
CA VAL A 447 -1.51 7.40 -16.69
C VAL A 447 -1.19 6.87 -15.31
N VAL A 448 -0.39 7.63 -14.57
CA VAL A 448 -0.18 7.38 -13.16
C VAL A 448 -0.89 8.49 -12.36
N PRO A 449 -2.22 8.40 -12.10
CA PRO A 449 -2.90 9.38 -11.28
C PRO A 449 -2.35 9.34 -9.87
N TRP A 450 -2.18 10.51 -9.26
CA TRP A 450 -1.80 10.63 -7.87
C TRP A 450 -2.60 11.71 -7.14
N THR A 451 -2.81 11.50 -5.84
CA THR A 451 -3.38 12.51 -4.94
C THR A 451 -2.52 12.67 -3.69
N SER A 452 -2.64 13.81 -3.02
CA SER A 452 -2.05 14.02 -1.71
C SER A 452 -2.86 15.02 -0.88
N LEU A 453 -2.89 14.78 0.42
CA LEU A 453 -3.55 15.62 1.40
C LEU A 453 -2.71 15.77 2.67
N ASN A 454 -3.11 16.73 3.49
CA ASN A 454 -2.58 16.96 4.83
C ASN A 454 -3.67 16.79 5.90
N ALA A 455 -3.25 16.90 7.16
CA ALA A 455 -4.06 16.78 8.36
C ALA A 455 -5.28 17.71 8.52
N ASN A 456 -5.44 18.69 7.63
CA ASN A 456 -6.63 19.55 7.63
C ASN A 456 -7.56 19.19 6.49
N THR A 457 -7.36 18.04 5.83
CA THR A 457 -7.86 17.72 4.49
C THR A 457 -7.57 18.84 3.47
N ARG A 458 -6.64 19.75 3.82
CA ARG A 458 -6.31 20.90 2.99
C ARG A 458 -5.40 20.42 1.90
N TYR A 459 -5.95 20.47 0.71
CA TYR A 459 -5.20 20.35 -0.51
C TYR A 459 -3.98 21.26 -0.49
N MET A 460 -2.83 20.69 -0.85
CA MET A 460 -1.64 21.48 -1.11
C MET A 460 -1.78 22.14 -2.48
N PRO A 461 -1.64 23.47 -2.60
CA PRO A 461 -1.93 24.18 -3.84
C PRO A 461 -1.10 23.67 -5.02
N ILE A 462 -1.83 22.97 -5.89
CA ILE A 462 -1.75 22.78 -7.33
C ILE A 462 -0.99 23.79 -8.20
N THR A 463 0.27 24.17 -7.97
CA THR A 463 1.00 24.95 -8.98
C THR A 463 1.43 24.03 -10.12
N ALA A 464 0.64 23.95 -11.18
CA ALA A 464 1.19 23.62 -12.49
C ALA A 464 2.10 24.79 -12.90
N LYS A 465 3.28 24.49 -13.43
CA LYS A 465 3.90 25.41 -14.38
C LYS A 465 3.14 25.33 -15.70
#